data_AF-A0A3D5Q2P6-F1
#
_entry.id   AF-A0A3D5Q2P6-F1
#
_cell.length_a   1.000
_cell.length_b   1.000
_cell.length_c   1.000
_cell.angle_alpha   90.00
_cell.angle_beta   90.00
_cell.angle_gamma   90.00
#
_symmetry.space_group_name_H-M   'P 1'
#
loop_
_entity.id
_entity.type
_entity.pdbx_description
1 polymer ?
#
loop_
_entity_poly.entity_id
_entity_poly.type
_entity_poly.pdbx_seq_one_letter_code
_entity_poly.pdbx_strand_id
1 'polypeptide(L)'
;GNVLRDYLTDLFPILELGTSAKMLSIVPLLNGGGLYETGAGGSAPKHVQQLLEENHLRWDSLGEFLAIAVSLEELGEKTDNLRARVLGQTLDKATGRLLENNQSPSRVTGELDNRGSHFHLARYWAEEMAKQDDDKDLKAFFEKLSKKLEDNKDKILEEMSVIQGHPVDIGGYYHP
;
A
#
# COMPACT_ATOMS: atom_id res chain seq x y z
N GLY A 1 20.42 5.45 -20.21
CA GLY A 1 20.84 6.76 -19.67
C GLY A 1 19.68 7.44 -18.97
N ASN A 2 19.90 8.50 -18.19
CA ASN A 2 18.91 9.04 -17.24
C ASN A 2 17.54 9.36 -17.87
N VAL A 3 17.51 9.99 -19.05
CA VAL A 3 16.26 10.34 -19.74
C VAL A 3 15.50 9.11 -20.22
N LEU A 4 16.19 8.12 -20.81
CA LEU A 4 15.55 6.89 -21.26
C LEU A 4 15.04 6.04 -20.10
N ARG A 5 15.68 6.11 -18.91
CA ARG A 5 15.16 5.44 -17.71
C ARG A 5 13.73 5.91 -17.46
N ASP A 6 13.55 7.23 -17.32
CA ASP A 6 12.26 7.88 -17.06
C ASP A 6 11.20 7.50 -18.11
N TYR A 7 11.54 7.64 -19.40
CA TYR A 7 10.60 7.36 -20.49
C TYR A 7 10.15 5.90 -20.52
N LEU A 8 11.09 4.96 -20.33
CA LEU A 8 10.80 3.53 -20.45
C LEU A 8 10.10 2.98 -19.20
N THR A 9 10.39 3.51 -18.01
CA THR A 9 9.71 3.13 -16.76
C THR A 9 8.29 3.68 -16.65
N ASP A 10 7.90 4.65 -17.48
CA ASP A 10 6.50 5.06 -17.60
C ASP A 10 5.80 4.29 -18.74
N LEU A 11 6.41 4.26 -19.94
CA LEU A 11 5.81 3.69 -21.14
C LEU A 11 5.41 2.21 -20.99
N PHE A 12 6.35 1.34 -20.59
CA PHE A 12 6.07 -0.10 -20.54
C PHE A 12 5.09 -0.47 -19.41
N PRO A 13 5.27 0.03 -18.17
CA PRO A 13 4.31 -0.28 -17.10
C PRO A 13 2.90 0.24 -17.36
N ILE A 14 2.73 1.40 -18.02
CA ILE A 14 1.40 1.84 -18.46
C ILE A 14 0.78 0.84 -19.45
N LEU A 15 1.56 0.34 -20.41
CA LEU A 15 1.06 -0.63 -21.40
C LEU A 15 0.77 -2.01 -20.80
N GLU A 16 1.57 -2.45 -19.84
CA GLU A 16 1.46 -3.79 -19.23
C GLU A 16 0.45 -3.84 -18.07
N LEU A 17 0.39 -2.79 -17.25
CA LEU A 17 -0.34 -2.78 -15.97
C LEU A 17 -1.44 -1.72 -15.92
N GLY A 18 -1.58 -0.87 -16.95
CA GLY A 18 -2.51 0.25 -16.99
C GLY A 18 -2.10 1.45 -16.12
N THR A 19 -0.94 1.39 -15.46
CA THR A 19 -0.37 2.46 -14.61
C THR A 19 1.11 2.20 -14.32
N SER A 20 1.90 3.26 -14.16
CA SER A 20 3.30 3.19 -13.71
C SER A 20 3.48 3.22 -12.18
N ALA A 21 2.39 3.29 -11.43
CA ALA A 21 2.40 3.24 -9.96
C ALA A 21 2.60 1.82 -9.38
N LYS A 22 2.48 0.78 -10.21
CA LYS A 22 2.55 -0.63 -9.80
C LYS A 22 3.91 -1.25 -10.10
N MET A 23 4.99 -0.55 -9.75
CA MET A 23 6.36 -0.95 -10.05
C MET A 23 7.24 -0.85 -8.80
N LEU A 24 8.22 -1.75 -8.70
CA LEU A 24 9.32 -1.60 -7.77
C LEU A 24 10.39 -0.67 -8.37
N SER A 25 10.76 0.38 -7.66
CA SER A 25 11.86 1.29 -8.02
C SER A 25 12.83 1.37 -6.84
N ILE A 26 13.90 0.58 -6.93
CA ILE A 26 14.91 0.42 -5.87
C ILE A 26 16.19 1.14 -6.31
N VAL A 27 16.71 1.99 -5.44
CA VAL A 27 17.93 2.77 -5.65
C VAL A 27 18.95 2.38 -4.57
N PRO A 28 19.89 1.46 -4.87
CA PRO A 28 21.02 1.17 -4.00
C PRO A 28 21.91 2.41 -3.90
N LEU A 29 21.99 3.02 -2.72
CA LEU A 29 22.80 4.22 -2.52
C LEU A 29 24.28 3.86 -2.51
N LEU A 30 25.12 4.70 -3.12
CA LEU A 30 26.57 4.48 -3.23
C LEU A 30 27.26 4.30 -1.87
N ASN A 31 26.71 4.91 -0.81
CA ASN A 31 27.22 4.79 0.55
C ASN A 31 26.65 3.57 1.32
N GLY A 32 26.09 2.58 0.61
CA GLY A 32 25.59 1.34 1.19
C GLY A 32 24.21 1.42 1.84
N GLY A 33 23.46 2.52 1.66
CA GLY A 33 22.05 2.61 2.04
C GLY A 33 21.09 2.16 0.93
N GLY A 34 19.80 2.17 1.21
CA GLY A 34 18.74 1.90 0.23
C GLY A 34 17.75 3.06 0.16
N LEU A 35 17.25 3.36 -1.04
CA LEU A 35 16.14 4.27 -1.29
C LEU A 35 15.11 3.52 -2.14
N TYR A 36 13.84 3.56 -1.73
CA TYR A 36 12.76 2.82 -2.39
C TYR A 36 11.69 3.81 -2.80
N GLU A 37 11.61 4.08 -4.10
CA GLU A 37 10.56 4.92 -4.66
C GLU A 37 9.28 4.09 -4.79
N THR A 38 8.15 4.67 -4.38
CA THR A 38 6.86 3.98 -4.30
C THR A 38 6.15 3.85 -5.66
N GLY A 39 6.90 3.98 -6.76
CA GLY A 39 6.42 4.02 -8.14
C GLY A 39 7.19 5.04 -8.98
N ALA A 40 6.92 5.06 -10.29
CA ALA A 40 7.57 5.98 -11.23
C ALA A 40 6.69 7.16 -11.67
N GLY A 41 5.45 7.25 -11.14
CA GLY A 41 4.46 8.26 -11.51
C GLY A 41 4.58 9.59 -10.73
N GLY A 42 3.74 10.56 -11.09
CA GLY A 42 3.58 11.82 -10.37
C GLY A 42 2.54 11.77 -9.24
N SER A 43 2.24 12.92 -8.63
CA SER A 43 1.33 13.06 -7.49
C SER A 43 -0.18 13.11 -7.81
N ALA A 44 -0.55 12.83 -9.07
CA ALA A 44 -1.95 12.67 -9.52
C ALA A 44 -2.95 13.76 -9.03
N PRO A 45 -2.83 15.04 -9.45
CA PRO A 45 -3.71 16.13 -8.99
C PRO A 45 -5.22 15.91 -9.23
N LYS A 46 -5.58 15.13 -10.26
CA LYS A 46 -6.99 14.77 -10.53
C LYS A 46 -7.59 13.81 -9.49
N HIS A 47 -6.77 13.16 -8.68
CA HIS A 47 -7.24 12.34 -7.55
C HIS A 47 -7.70 13.24 -6.41
N VAL A 48 -6.95 14.31 -6.14
CA VAL A 48 -7.31 15.32 -5.14
C VAL A 48 -8.62 16.01 -5.50
N GLN A 49 -8.86 16.31 -6.77
CA GLN A 49 -10.14 16.87 -7.22
C GLN A 49 -11.34 15.98 -6.86
N GLN A 50 -11.28 14.67 -7.16
CA GLN A 50 -12.35 13.74 -6.79
C GLN A 50 -12.48 13.58 -5.27
N LEU A 51 -11.36 13.60 -4.54
CA LEU A 51 -11.40 13.58 -3.08
C LEU A 51 -12.18 14.79 -2.56
N LEU A 52 -11.87 16.01 -3.02
CA LEU A 52 -12.51 17.23 -2.52
C LEU A 52 -14.00 17.33 -2.91
N GLU A 53 -14.35 16.88 -4.11
CA GLU A 53 -15.72 16.98 -4.64
C GLU A 53 -16.63 15.85 -4.13
N GLU A 54 -16.09 14.65 -3.96
CA GLU A 54 -16.87 13.42 -3.77
C GLU A 54 -16.37 12.54 -2.63
N ASN A 55 -15.36 12.95 -1.88
CA ASN A 55 -14.72 12.19 -0.80
C ASN A 55 -14.35 10.76 -1.22
N HIS A 56 -13.83 10.58 -2.44
CA HIS A 56 -13.34 9.30 -2.94
C HIS A 56 -11.91 9.44 -3.46
N LEU A 57 -10.98 8.66 -2.89
CA LEU A 57 -9.57 8.70 -3.29
C LEU A 57 -9.20 7.44 -4.07
N ARG A 58 -9.13 7.56 -5.40
CA ARG A 58 -8.74 6.47 -6.32
C ARG A 58 -7.22 6.27 -6.49
N TRP A 59 -6.42 6.75 -5.54
CA TRP A 59 -4.96 6.54 -5.54
C TRP A 59 -4.65 5.09 -5.16
N ASP A 60 -3.87 4.40 -5.98
CA ASP A 60 -3.45 3.02 -5.70
C ASP A 60 -2.09 3.01 -4.97
N SER A 61 -2.11 2.64 -3.69
CA SER A 61 -0.92 2.58 -2.82
C SER A 61 -0.09 1.31 -2.99
N LEU A 62 -0.34 0.47 -4.00
CA LEU A 62 0.40 -0.78 -4.20
C LEU A 62 1.93 -0.57 -4.18
N GLY A 63 2.44 0.46 -4.86
CA GLY A 63 3.87 0.74 -4.89
C GLY A 63 4.44 1.15 -3.53
N GLU A 64 3.64 1.74 -2.64
CA GLU A 64 4.03 2.02 -1.25
C GLU A 64 4.19 0.71 -0.46
N PHE A 65 3.27 -0.24 -0.64
CA PHE A 65 3.31 -1.53 0.04
C PHE A 65 4.54 -2.35 -0.39
N LEU A 66 4.80 -2.39 -1.70
CA LEU A 66 5.96 -3.03 -2.28
C LEU A 66 7.28 -2.39 -1.77
N ALA A 67 7.36 -1.06 -1.74
CA ALA A 67 8.54 -0.34 -1.24
C ALA A 67 8.79 -0.62 0.26
N ILE A 68 7.74 -0.66 1.09
CA ILE A 68 7.87 -0.96 2.52
C ILE A 68 8.37 -2.40 2.74
N ALA A 69 7.85 -3.37 1.97
CA ALA A 69 8.26 -4.76 2.11
C ALA A 69 9.76 -4.95 1.82
N VAL A 70 10.25 -4.38 0.71
CA VAL A 70 11.68 -4.37 0.36
C VAL A 70 12.51 -3.60 1.39
N SER A 71 12.01 -2.46 1.88
CA SER A 71 12.71 -1.69 2.92
C SER A 71 12.89 -2.47 4.22
N LEU A 72 11.88 -3.26 4.63
CA LEU A 72 11.93 -4.10 5.82
C LEU A 72 12.84 -5.31 5.64
N GLU A 73 12.81 -5.92 4.44
CA GLU A 73 13.72 -7.01 4.08
C GLU A 73 15.18 -6.57 4.15
N GLU A 74 15.54 -5.47 3.49
CA GLU A 74 16.92 -4.97 3.46
C GLU A 74 17.39 -4.53 4.86
N LEU A 75 16.52 -3.90 5.65
CA LEU A 75 16.81 -3.60 7.06
C LEU A 75 17.12 -4.89 7.83
N GLY A 76 16.27 -5.91 7.66
CA GLY A 76 16.41 -7.21 8.27
C GLY A 76 17.72 -7.91 7.94
N GLU A 77 18.14 -7.86 6.67
CA GLU A 77 19.40 -8.42 6.21
C GLU A 77 20.61 -7.65 6.74
N LYS A 78 20.60 -6.32 6.64
CA LYS A 78 21.76 -5.49 7.00
C LYS A 78 22.01 -5.39 8.50
N THR A 79 20.96 -5.55 9.31
CA THR A 79 21.03 -5.40 10.76
C THR A 79 20.84 -6.71 11.52
N ASP A 80 20.74 -7.84 10.81
CA ASP A 80 20.40 -9.15 11.38
C ASP A 80 19.13 -9.10 12.24
N ASN A 81 18.13 -8.34 11.79
CA ASN A 81 16.89 -8.11 12.51
C ASN A 81 15.80 -9.06 12.02
N LEU A 82 15.62 -10.18 12.74
CA LEU A 82 14.61 -11.19 12.45
C LEU A 82 13.19 -10.60 12.32
N ARG A 83 12.80 -9.69 13.22
CA ARG A 83 11.45 -9.12 13.22
C ARG A 83 11.18 -8.27 11.97
N ALA A 84 12.18 -7.51 11.51
CA ALA A 84 12.07 -6.76 10.26
C ALA A 84 11.88 -7.69 9.06
N ARG A 85 12.64 -8.80 9.00
CA ARG A 85 12.47 -9.82 7.95
C ARG A 85 11.07 -10.44 7.94
N VAL A 86 10.56 -10.83 9.12
CA VAL A 86 9.22 -11.41 9.26
C VAL A 86 8.14 -10.41 8.83
N LEU A 87 8.28 -9.13 9.20
CA LEU A 87 7.35 -8.07 8.77
C LEU A 87 7.37 -7.88 7.24
N GLY A 88 8.54 -7.84 6.61
CA GLY A 88 8.67 -7.72 5.15
C GLY A 88 8.02 -8.89 4.41
N GLN A 89 8.40 -10.13 4.78
CA GLN A 89 7.89 -11.35 4.12
C GLN A 89 6.37 -11.53 4.26
N THR A 90 5.81 -11.16 5.42
CA THR A 90 4.36 -11.23 5.62
C THR A 90 3.62 -10.09 4.92
N LEU A 91 4.24 -8.92 4.75
CA LEU A 91 3.70 -7.83 3.95
C LEU A 91 3.66 -8.18 2.46
N ASP A 92 4.69 -8.86 1.93
CA ASP A 92 4.69 -9.36 0.56
C ASP A 92 3.53 -10.34 0.32
N LYS A 93 3.33 -11.30 1.23
CA LYS A 93 2.19 -12.23 1.17
C LYS A 93 0.86 -11.50 1.25
N ALA A 94 0.74 -10.51 2.13
CA ALA A 94 -0.47 -9.70 2.26
C ALA A 94 -0.78 -8.89 0.99
N THR A 95 0.26 -8.34 0.36
CA THR A 95 0.16 -7.62 -0.92
C THR A 95 -0.29 -8.55 -2.04
N GLY A 96 0.26 -9.78 -2.10
CA GLY A 96 -0.20 -10.82 -3.01
C GLY A 96 -1.68 -11.13 -2.84
N ARG A 97 -2.14 -11.32 -1.59
CA ARG A 97 -3.56 -11.54 -1.28
C ARG A 97 -4.46 -10.36 -1.65
N LEU A 98 -3.98 -9.12 -1.49
CA LEU A 98 -4.71 -7.92 -1.92
C LEU A 98 -4.97 -7.94 -3.43
N LEU A 99 -3.96 -8.32 -4.22
CA LEU A 99 -4.06 -8.45 -5.68
C LEU A 99 -4.96 -9.62 -6.10
N GLU A 100 -4.77 -10.80 -5.51
CA GLU A 100 -5.57 -12.01 -5.79
C GLU A 100 -7.07 -11.79 -5.54
N ASN A 101 -7.40 -11.01 -4.51
CA ASN A 101 -8.79 -10.70 -4.15
C ASN A 101 -9.31 -9.41 -4.79
N ASN A 102 -8.56 -8.79 -5.69
CA ASN A 102 -8.91 -7.55 -6.39
C ASN A 102 -9.37 -6.42 -5.45
N GLN A 103 -8.65 -6.22 -4.35
CA GLN A 103 -8.95 -5.20 -3.33
C GLN A 103 -8.11 -3.92 -3.51
N SER A 104 -7.80 -3.58 -4.77
CA SER A 104 -7.30 -2.27 -5.15
C SER A 104 -8.44 -1.25 -5.23
N PRO A 105 -8.16 0.07 -5.11
CA PRO A 105 -9.18 1.11 -5.23
C PRO A 105 -9.89 1.09 -6.58
N SER A 106 -11.22 1.20 -6.53
CA SER A 106 -12.03 1.53 -7.69
C SER A 106 -11.83 2.98 -8.09
N ARG A 107 -12.33 3.32 -9.28
CA ARG A 107 -12.37 4.69 -9.80
C ARG A 107 -13.73 5.36 -9.56
N VAL A 108 -14.72 4.59 -9.11
CA VAL A 108 -16.12 4.99 -8.98
C VAL A 108 -16.43 5.31 -7.53
N THR A 109 -16.92 6.53 -7.29
CA THR A 109 -17.37 6.96 -5.97
C THR A 109 -18.51 6.08 -5.45
N GLY A 110 -18.43 5.69 -4.17
CA GLY A 110 -19.32 4.73 -3.53
C GLY A 110 -18.76 3.30 -3.51
N GLU A 111 -17.78 3.00 -4.37
CA GLU A 111 -17.03 1.74 -4.32
C GLU A 111 -15.79 1.86 -3.40
N LEU A 112 -15.04 0.74 -3.27
CA LEU A 112 -13.83 0.68 -2.47
C LEU A 112 -12.81 1.72 -2.95
N ASP A 113 -12.27 2.53 -2.04
CA ASP A 113 -11.25 3.53 -2.37
C ASP A 113 -9.91 3.22 -1.66
N ASN A 114 -8.94 4.15 -1.71
CA ASN A 114 -7.63 4.02 -1.08
C ASN A 114 -7.69 3.61 0.41
N ARG A 115 -8.65 4.14 1.17
CA ARG A 115 -8.77 3.83 2.61
C ARG A 115 -9.20 2.39 2.83
N GLY A 116 -10.12 1.92 2.00
CA GLY A 116 -10.58 0.54 2.02
C GLY A 116 -9.48 -0.46 1.62
N SER A 117 -8.65 -0.12 0.62
CA SER A 117 -7.51 -0.99 0.25
C SER A 117 -6.46 -1.09 1.36
N HIS A 118 -6.19 0.02 2.07
CA HIS A 118 -5.33 0.03 3.26
C HIS A 118 -5.87 -0.86 4.38
N PHE A 119 -7.18 -0.81 4.63
CA PHE A 119 -7.83 -1.71 5.60
C PHE A 119 -7.65 -3.18 5.21
N HIS A 120 -7.88 -3.53 3.94
CA HIS A 120 -7.69 -4.90 3.46
C HIS A 120 -6.24 -5.37 3.59
N LEU A 121 -5.26 -4.51 3.26
CA LEU A 121 -3.86 -4.80 3.46
C LEU A 121 -3.55 -5.06 4.94
N ALA A 122 -3.98 -4.17 5.83
CA ALA A 122 -3.73 -4.31 7.27
C ALA A 122 -4.33 -5.61 7.83
N ARG A 123 -5.52 -5.99 7.36
CA ARG A 123 -6.17 -7.25 7.73
C ARG A 123 -5.38 -8.46 7.24
N TYR A 124 -4.99 -8.50 5.95
CA TYR A 124 -4.18 -9.60 5.44
C TYR A 124 -2.82 -9.68 6.11
N TRP A 125 -2.17 -8.55 6.35
CA TRP A 125 -0.88 -8.53 7.00
C TRP A 125 -0.96 -9.03 8.44
N ALA A 126 -1.99 -8.62 9.19
CA ALA A 126 -2.25 -9.16 10.52
C ALA A 126 -2.52 -10.67 10.50
N GLU A 127 -3.28 -11.16 9.51
CA GLU A 127 -3.50 -12.61 9.34
C GLU A 127 -2.21 -13.36 9.03
N GLU A 128 -1.35 -12.87 8.14
CA GLU A 128 -0.08 -13.53 7.80
C GLU A 128 0.90 -13.48 8.99
N MET A 129 0.93 -12.38 9.73
CA MET A 129 1.69 -12.25 10.98
C MET A 129 1.19 -13.17 12.10
N ALA A 130 -0.11 -13.49 12.12
CA ALA A 130 -0.69 -14.44 13.06
C ALA A 130 -0.47 -15.91 12.64
N LYS A 131 -0.12 -16.18 11.37
CA LYS A 131 0.11 -17.53 10.84
C LYS A 131 1.58 -17.96 10.87
N GLN A 132 2.52 -17.03 10.80
CA GLN A 132 3.96 -17.34 10.82
C GLN A 132 4.40 -17.99 12.15
N ASP A 133 5.53 -18.70 12.10
CA ASP A 133 6.08 -19.45 13.24
C ASP A 133 7.52 -19.02 13.62
N ASP A 134 8.05 -18.01 12.96
CA ASP A 134 9.42 -17.51 13.14
C ASP A 134 9.58 -16.65 14.41
N ASP A 135 8.56 -15.87 14.79
CA ASP A 135 8.52 -15.09 16.03
C ASP A 135 7.18 -15.28 16.75
N LYS A 136 7.22 -16.02 17.87
CA LYS A 136 6.02 -16.37 18.66
C LYS A 136 5.38 -15.18 19.36
N ASP A 137 6.17 -14.17 19.74
CA ASP A 137 5.65 -12.98 20.43
C ASP A 137 4.87 -12.11 19.44
N LEU A 138 5.43 -11.90 18.24
CA LEU A 138 4.72 -11.22 17.15
C LEU A 138 3.47 -12.01 16.75
N LYS A 139 3.56 -13.34 16.64
CA LYS A 139 2.40 -14.19 16.36
C LYS A 139 1.26 -13.93 17.36
N ALA A 140 1.54 -14.07 18.65
CA ALA A 140 0.55 -13.91 19.71
C ALA A 140 -0.03 -12.48 19.78
N PHE A 141 0.76 -11.46 19.44
CA PHE A 141 0.29 -10.08 19.32
C PHE A 141 -0.69 -9.94 18.15
N PHE A 142 -0.30 -10.42 16.96
CA PHE A 142 -1.09 -10.26 15.75
C PHE A 142 -2.30 -11.19 15.68
N GLU A 143 -2.33 -12.34 16.35
CA GLU A 143 -3.53 -13.17 16.51
C GLU A 143 -4.71 -12.36 17.06
N LYS A 144 -4.45 -11.50 18.07
CA LYS A 144 -5.48 -10.64 18.66
C LYS A 144 -5.94 -9.55 17.70
N LEU A 145 -5.01 -8.93 16.97
CA LEU A 145 -5.32 -7.88 16.00
C LEU A 145 -6.08 -8.43 14.79
N SER A 146 -5.57 -9.52 14.20
CA SER A 146 -6.19 -10.27 13.10
C SER A 146 -7.64 -10.60 13.41
N LYS A 147 -7.89 -11.19 14.59
CA LYS A 147 -9.24 -11.49 15.04
C LYS A 147 -10.13 -10.24 15.12
N LYS A 148 -9.63 -9.16 15.73
CA LYS A 148 -10.40 -7.91 15.85
C LYS A 148 -10.73 -7.29 14.48
N LEU A 149 -9.78 -7.32 13.54
CA LEU A 149 -10.00 -6.78 12.20
C LEU A 149 -11.01 -7.61 11.42
N GLU A 150 -10.98 -8.94 11.55
CA GLU A 150 -11.96 -9.81 10.91
C GLU A 150 -13.35 -9.66 11.55
N ASP A 151 -13.44 -9.67 12.89
CA ASP A 151 -14.71 -9.53 13.63
C ASP A 151 -15.41 -8.19 13.34
N ASN A 152 -14.67 -7.15 12.94
CA ASN A 152 -15.21 -5.81 12.65
C ASN A 152 -15.15 -5.42 11.17
N LYS A 153 -14.81 -6.36 10.28
CA LYS A 153 -14.50 -6.09 8.87
C LYS A 153 -15.61 -5.32 8.17
N ASP A 154 -16.83 -5.84 8.23
CA ASP A 154 -17.96 -5.26 7.48
C ASP A 154 -18.33 -3.88 8.02
N LYS A 155 -18.26 -3.71 9.35
CA LYS A 155 -18.51 -2.42 10.01
C LYS A 155 -17.49 -1.35 9.59
N ILE A 156 -16.19 -1.69 9.58
CA ILE A 156 -15.14 -0.75 9.19
C ILE A 156 -15.30 -0.34 7.72
N LEU A 157 -15.58 -1.29 6.84
CA LEU A 157 -15.81 -1.02 5.42
C LEU A 157 -17.06 -0.17 5.19
N GLU A 158 -18.13 -0.41 5.94
CA GLU A 158 -19.33 0.42 5.92
C GLU A 158 -19.01 1.85 6.36
N GLU A 159 -18.34 2.03 7.50
CA GLU A 159 -17.94 3.35 8.02
C GLU A 159 -17.07 4.15 7.03
N MET A 160 -16.21 3.47 6.26
CA MET A 160 -15.41 4.07 5.19
C MET A 160 -16.20 4.38 3.92
N SER A 161 -17.28 3.65 3.65
CA SER A 161 -18.11 3.82 2.45
C SER A 161 -19.15 4.92 2.63
N VAL A 162 -19.82 5.00 3.78
CA VAL A 162 -20.93 5.94 4.03
C VAL A 162 -20.54 7.42 4.00
N ILE A 163 -19.25 7.72 4.12
CA ILE A 163 -18.73 9.10 4.03
C ILE A 163 -18.48 9.57 2.59
N GLN A 164 -18.48 8.66 1.62
CA GLN A 164 -18.26 8.99 0.21
C GLN A 164 -19.47 9.66 -0.44
N GLY A 165 -19.28 10.31 -1.59
CA GLY A 165 -20.33 10.98 -2.35
C GLY A 165 -20.64 12.40 -1.88
N HIS A 166 -19.84 12.94 -0.96
CA HIS A 166 -20.02 14.26 -0.39
C HIS A 166 -18.74 15.09 -0.51
N PRO A 167 -18.83 16.41 -0.75
CA PRO A 167 -17.65 17.26 -0.72
C PRO A 167 -16.97 17.27 0.64
N VAL A 168 -15.65 17.43 0.66
CA VAL A 168 -14.86 17.59 1.89
C VAL A 168 -13.95 18.81 1.78
N ASP A 169 -13.79 19.49 2.92
CA ASP A 169 -12.83 20.57 3.08
C ASP A 169 -11.65 20.05 3.92
N ILE A 170 -10.45 20.16 3.35
CA ILE A 170 -9.21 19.75 4.01
C ILE A 170 -8.37 20.96 4.46
N GLY A 171 -8.86 22.20 4.36
CA GLY A 171 -8.17 23.39 4.85
C GLY A 171 -7.16 24.02 3.88
N GLY A 172 -6.96 23.43 2.69
CA GLY A 172 -6.01 23.93 1.70
C GLY A 172 -5.76 22.93 0.55
N TYR A 173 -4.76 23.21 -0.29
CA TYR A 173 -4.35 22.32 -1.39
C TYR A 173 -2.86 21.99 -1.35
N TYR A 174 -1.99 23.00 -1.44
CA TYR A 174 -0.53 22.81 -1.32
C TYR A 174 -0.09 22.65 0.15
N HIS A 175 -0.87 23.20 1.08
CA HIS A 175 -0.67 23.12 2.52
C HIS A 175 -2.03 23.00 3.22
N PRO A 176 -2.69 21.83 3.08
CA PRO A 176 -3.96 21.52 3.73
C PRO A 176 -3.81 21.41 5.26
#